data_AF-A0A832EV43-F1
#
_entry.id   AF-A0A832EV43-F1
#
_cell.length_a   1.000
_cell.length_b   1.000
_cell.length_c   1.000
_cell.angle_alpha   90.00
_cell.angle_beta   90.00
_cell.angle_gamma   90.00
#
_symmetry.space_group_name_H-M   'P 1'
#
loop_
_entity.id
_entity.type
_entity.pdbx_description
1 polymer ?
#
loop_
_entity_poly.entity_id
_entity_poly.type
_entity_poly.pdbx_seq_one_letter_code
_entity_poly.pdbx_strand_id
1 'polypeptide(L)'
;MDVCSLIRKNLYCCYRLELLVSDLLSLYAEKLDDSDPQMRKAKIILKAVAIESTKHAVFIELLTRFFRIHEESIECREVVGEPWIVIEKLINDIVNGMHIDLKEFVEKQRWIEESVGEESYHKLLIPLLSEAIKENCLDEYSASVIESILNKIVVDEEWHEKVIATITSKTI
;
A
#
# COMPACT_ATOMS: atom_id res chain seq x y z
N MET A 1 -10.39 22.45 -2.82
CA MET A 1 -9.84 21.49 -3.81
C MET A 1 -11.04 20.87 -4.49
N ASP A 2 -11.11 20.91 -5.82
CA ASP A 2 -12.21 20.24 -6.54
C ASP A 2 -12.06 18.71 -6.45
N VAL A 3 -13.15 17.97 -6.70
CA VAL A 3 -13.19 16.50 -6.60
C VAL A 3 -12.19 15.85 -7.55
N CYS A 4 -12.00 16.40 -8.75
CA CYS A 4 -11.05 15.86 -9.71
C CYS A 4 -9.61 15.96 -9.16
N SER A 5 -9.23 17.12 -8.61
CA SER A 5 -7.94 17.34 -7.97
C SER A 5 -7.75 16.45 -6.74
N LEU A 6 -8.80 16.22 -5.95
CA LEU A 6 -8.75 15.35 -4.79
C LEU A 6 -8.49 13.88 -5.17
N ILE A 7 -9.20 13.35 -6.17
CA ILE A 7 -8.98 11.98 -6.67
C ILE A 7 -7.57 11.83 -7.21
N ARG A 8 -7.13 12.81 -8.00
CA ARG A 8 -5.78 12.82 -8.55
C ARG A 8 -4.73 12.75 -7.44
N LYS A 9 -4.86 13.63 -6.46
CA LYS A 9 -3.97 13.69 -5.29
C LYS A 9 -3.94 12.35 -4.54
N ASN A 10 -5.09 11.74 -4.29
CA ASN A 10 -5.16 10.46 -3.58
C ASN A 10 -4.61 9.30 -4.39
N LEU A 11 -4.91 9.20 -5.69
CA LEU A 11 -4.34 8.16 -6.55
C LEU A 11 -2.81 8.25 -6.61
N TYR A 12 -2.26 9.45 -6.77
CA TYR A 12 -0.81 9.63 -6.75
C TYR A 12 -0.21 9.20 -5.41
N CYS A 13 -0.83 9.56 -4.29
CA CYS A 13 -0.31 9.18 -2.98
C CYS A 13 -0.48 7.71 -2.65
N CYS A 14 -1.51 7.04 -3.15
CA CYS A 14 -1.62 5.58 -3.05
C CYS A 14 -0.54 4.89 -3.89
N TYR A 15 -0.28 5.36 -5.11
CA TYR A 15 0.85 4.87 -5.92
C TYR A 15 2.18 4.96 -5.15
N ARG A 16 2.46 6.12 -4.53
CA ARG A 16 3.68 6.33 -3.75
C ARG A 16 3.71 5.48 -2.48
N LEU A 17 2.56 5.27 -1.84
CA LEU A 17 2.43 4.45 -0.65
C LEU A 17 2.73 2.97 -0.94
N GLU A 18 2.21 2.42 -2.02
CA GLU A 18 2.47 1.04 -2.46
C GLU A 18 3.96 0.78 -2.71
N LEU A 19 4.65 1.73 -3.36
CA LEU A 19 6.11 1.66 -3.52
C LEU A 19 6.82 1.68 -2.17
N LEU A 20 6.38 2.54 -1.25
CA LEU A 20 6.99 2.66 0.07
C LEU A 20 6.79 1.38 0.91
N VAL A 21 5.62 0.73 0.81
CA VAL A 21 5.35 -0.58 1.43
C VAL A 21 6.26 -1.65 0.83
N SER A 22 6.38 -1.69 -0.50
CA SER A 22 7.28 -2.62 -1.18
C SER A 22 8.74 -2.48 -0.74
N ASP A 23 9.21 -1.23 -0.63
CA ASP A 23 10.57 -0.91 -0.18
C ASP A 23 10.79 -1.35 1.27
N LEU A 24 9.85 -1.05 2.18
CA LEU A 24 9.91 -1.47 3.58
C LEU A 24 10.03 -3.00 3.71
N LEU A 25 9.14 -3.73 3.04
CA LEU A 25 9.08 -5.19 3.09
C LEU A 25 10.36 -5.82 2.55
N SER A 26 10.83 -5.33 1.40
CA SER A 26 12.07 -5.79 0.77
C SER A 26 13.27 -5.52 1.68
N LEU A 27 13.35 -4.31 2.23
CA LEU A 27 14.45 -3.89 3.09
C LEU A 27 14.53 -4.75 4.37
N TYR A 28 13.41 -5.00 5.04
CA TYR A 28 13.38 -5.83 6.23
C TYR A 28 13.71 -7.30 5.90
N ALA A 29 13.17 -7.82 4.81
CA ALA A 29 13.44 -9.19 4.35
C ALA A 29 14.93 -9.46 4.10
N GLU A 30 15.69 -8.47 3.60
CA GLU A 30 17.14 -8.59 3.42
C GLU A 30 17.93 -8.67 4.74
N LYS A 31 17.35 -8.26 5.87
CA LYS A 31 17.98 -8.36 7.20
C LYS A 31 17.76 -9.70 7.88
N LEU A 32 16.86 -10.53 7.36
CA LEU A 32 16.50 -11.81 7.97
C LEU A 32 17.56 -12.89 7.63
N ASP A 33 17.93 -13.66 8.66
CA ASP A 33 18.87 -14.77 8.55
C ASP A 33 18.22 -15.98 7.88
N ASP A 34 18.68 -16.35 6.69
CA ASP A 34 18.17 -17.49 5.93
C ASP A 34 18.51 -18.86 6.55
N SER A 35 19.39 -18.91 7.55
CA SER A 35 19.74 -20.15 8.24
C SER A 35 18.61 -20.64 9.15
N ASP A 36 17.81 -19.73 9.71
CA ASP A 36 16.66 -20.01 10.56
C ASP A 36 15.40 -20.28 9.69
N PRO A 37 14.70 -21.42 9.87
CA PRO A 37 13.51 -21.75 9.08
C PRO A 37 12.35 -20.76 9.20
N GLN A 38 12.15 -20.16 10.37
CA GLN A 38 11.12 -19.15 10.60
C GLN A 38 11.47 -17.84 9.90
N MET A 39 12.73 -17.41 9.99
CA MET A 39 13.22 -16.20 9.29
C MET A 39 13.19 -16.38 7.77
N ARG A 40 13.54 -17.57 7.26
CA ARG A 40 13.42 -17.91 5.84
C ARG A 40 11.97 -17.85 5.36
N LYS A 41 11.02 -18.39 6.14
CA LYS A 41 9.58 -18.30 5.85
C LYS A 41 9.14 -16.83 5.78
N ALA A 42 9.53 -16.03 6.78
CA ALA A 42 9.24 -14.60 6.81
C ALA A 42 9.78 -13.90 5.56
N LYS A 43 11.04 -14.14 5.21
CA LYS A 43 11.68 -13.55 4.02
C LYS A 43 10.93 -13.84 2.73
N ILE A 44 10.49 -15.09 2.53
CA ILE A 44 9.73 -15.50 1.34
C ILE A 44 8.40 -14.74 1.29
N ILE A 45 7.65 -14.70 2.39
CA ILE A 45 6.35 -14.04 2.46
C ILE A 45 6.50 -12.54 2.21
N LEU A 46 7.43 -11.88 2.91
CA LEU A 46 7.64 -10.44 2.78
C LEU A 46 8.06 -10.04 1.36
N LYS A 47 8.94 -10.83 0.71
CA LYS A 47 9.31 -10.59 -0.69
C LYS A 47 8.15 -10.80 -1.65
N ALA A 48 7.29 -11.79 -1.40
CA ALA A 48 6.11 -12.02 -2.24
C ALA A 48 5.14 -10.85 -2.15
N VAL A 49 4.83 -10.38 -0.94
CA VAL A 49 3.97 -9.21 -0.72
C VAL A 49 4.60 -7.95 -1.33
N ALA A 50 5.90 -7.73 -1.16
CA ALA A 50 6.59 -6.59 -1.77
C ALA A 50 6.43 -6.55 -3.31
N ILE A 51 6.45 -7.71 -3.97
CA ILE A 51 6.24 -7.83 -5.41
C ILE A 51 4.79 -7.48 -5.78
N GLU A 52 3.80 -7.94 -5.01
CA GLU A 52 2.40 -7.60 -5.25
C GLU A 52 2.12 -6.10 -5.03
N SER A 53 2.64 -5.48 -3.96
CA SER A 53 2.55 -4.02 -3.76
C SER A 53 3.18 -3.24 -4.92
N THR A 54 4.29 -3.71 -5.50
CA THR A 54 4.85 -3.10 -6.73
C THR A 54 3.87 -3.20 -7.90
N LYS A 55 3.12 -4.31 -8.05
CA LYS A 55 2.09 -4.43 -9.10
C LYS A 55 0.92 -3.49 -8.85
N HIS A 56 0.50 -3.33 -7.60
CA HIS A 56 -0.53 -2.35 -7.23
C HIS A 56 -0.08 -0.93 -7.61
N ALA A 57 1.16 -0.57 -7.28
CA ALA A 57 1.75 0.70 -7.70
C ALA A 57 1.68 0.89 -9.22
N VAL A 58 2.01 -0.12 -10.01
CA VAL A 58 1.91 -0.05 -11.49
C VAL A 58 0.47 0.17 -11.96
N PHE A 59 -0.52 -0.55 -11.39
CA PHE A 59 -1.91 -0.32 -11.76
C PHE A 59 -2.36 1.10 -11.41
N ILE A 60 -2.03 1.58 -10.21
CA ILE A 60 -2.40 2.93 -9.78
C ILE A 60 -1.67 3.98 -10.61
N GLU A 61 -0.40 3.77 -10.97
CA GLU A 61 0.34 4.67 -11.86
C GLU A 61 -0.37 4.81 -13.22
N LEU A 62 -0.82 3.70 -13.81
CA LEU A 62 -1.59 3.74 -15.06
C LEU A 62 -2.88 4.56 -14.91
N LEU A 63 -3.56 4.44 -13.77
CA LEU A 63 -4.72 5.28 -13.45
C LEU A 63 -4.31 6.76 -13.32
N THR A 64 -3.22 7.08 -12.63
CA THR A 64 -2.75 8.47 -12.49
C THR A 64 -2.45 9.12 -13.84
N ARG A 65 -1.85 8.35 -14.77
CA ARG A 65 -1.57 8.79 -16.14
C ARG A 65 -2.86 8.99 -16.94
N PHE A 66 -3.85 8.12 -16.78
CA PHE A 66 -5.18 8.28 -17.38
C PHE A 66 -5.82 9.61 -16.96
N PHE A 67 -5.67 10.00 -15.69
CA PHE A 67 -6.13 11.29 -15.17
C PHE A 67 -5.28 12.51 -15.55
N ARG A 68 -4.20 12.32 -16.33
CA ARG A 68 -3.20 13.35 -16.68
C ARG A 68 -2.68 14.09 -15.46
N ILE A 69 -2.39 13.33 -14.40
CA ILE A 69 -1.80 13.88 -13.19
C ILE A 69 -0.35 14.22 -13.53
N HIS A 70 -0.07 15.51 -13.62
CA HIS A 70 1.31 15.97 -13.61
C HIS A 70 1.83 15.86 -12.17
N GLU A 71 3.08 15.41 -12.01
CA GLU A 71 3.80 15.37 -10.74
C GLU A 71 3.99 16.80 -10.21
N GLU A 72 2.92 17.43 -9.73
CA GLU A 72 3.05 18.57 -8.85
C GLU A 72 3.61 18.05 -7.52
N SER A 73 4.29 18.93 -6.76
CA SER A 73 4.85 18.61 -5.45
C SER A 73 3.73 18.28 -4.46
N ILE A 74 3.22 17.06 -4.51
CA ILE A 74 2.18 16.55 -3.63
C ILE A 74 2.85 15.98 -2.38
N GLU A 75 2.58 16.60 -1.24
CA GLU A 75 3.01 16.14 0.08
C GLU A 75 2.18 14.92 0.55
N CYS A 76 2.52 13.73 0.07
CA CYS A 76 1.74 12.51 0.35
C CYS A 76 1.67 12.10 1.81
N ARG A 77 2.65 12.51 2.61
CA ARG A 77 2.62 12.35 4.06
C ARG A 77 1.36 12.97 4.69
N GLU A 78 0.92 14.14 4.22
CA GLU A 78 -0.28 14.81 4.74
C GLU A 78 -1.59 14.19 4.23
N VAL A 79 -1.53 13.50 3.09
CA VAL A 79 -2.69 12.87 2.44
C VAL A 79 -3.00 11.52 3.06
N VAL A 80 -1.96 10.71 3.19
CA VAL A 80 -2.04 9.34 3.72
C VAL A 80 -2.08 9.38 5.25
N GLY A 81 -1.34 10.28 5.88
CA GLY A 81 -1.31 10.42 7.33
C GLY A 81 -0.47 9.34 8.03
N GLU A 82 -1.05 8.72 9.05
CA GLU A 82 -0.31 7.85 9.97
C GLU A 82 0.38 6.65 9.30
N PRO A 83 -0.23 5.91 8.34
CA PRO A 83 0.45 4.80 7.67
C PRO A 83 1.78 5.21 7.05
N TRP A 84 1.83 6.38 6.41
CA TRP A 84 3.05 6.93 5.83
C TRP A 84 4.13 7.16 6.88
N ILE A 85 3.76 7.77 8.02
CA ILE A 85 4.67 8.10 9.12
C ILE A 85 5.25 6.82 9.73
N VAL A 86 4.42 5.79 9.94
CA VAL A 86 4.85 4.50 10.49
C VAL A 86 5.81 3.80 9.55
N ILE A 87 5.53 3.77 8.25
CA ILE A 87 6.41 3.16 7.25
C ILE A 87 7.75 3.91 7.17
N GLU A 88 7.75 5.24 7.07
CA GLU A 88 8.98 6.05 7.06
C GLU A 88 9.83 5.80 8.31
N LYS A 89 9.19 5.71 9.48
CA LYS A 89 9.89 5.40 10.72
C LYS A 89 10.54 4.02 10.67
N LEU A 90 9.80 2.99 10.25
CA LEU A 90 10.34 1.63 10.14
C LEU A 90 11.51 1.54 9.16
N ILE A 91 11.39 2.17 7.98
CA ILE A 91 12.49 2.25 7.00
C ILE A 91 13.71 2.90 7.64
N ASN A 92 13.54 4.06 8.29
CA ASN A 92 14.63 4.77 8.94
C ASN A 92 15.28 3.94 10.06
N ASP A 93 14.49 3.27 10.89
CA ASP A 93 14.98 2.38 11.94
C ASP A 93 15.85 1.25 11.34
N ILE A 94 15.39 0.62 10.25
CA ILE A 94 16.14 -0.46 9.56
C ILE A 94 17.42 0.07 8.90
N VAL A 95 17.36 1.21 8.20
CA VAL A 95 18.52 1.83 7.54
C VAL A 95 19.59 2.22 8.57
N ASN A 96 19.18 2.71 9.74
CA ASN A 96 20.07 3.08 10.83
C ASN A 96 20.57 1.88 11.65
N GLY A 97 20.23 0.65 11.25
CA GLY A 97 20.68 -0.57 11.90
C GLY A 97 20.02 -0.84 13.26
N MET A 98 18.88 -0.21 13.54
CA MET A 98 18.09 -0.54 14.73
C MET A 98 17.50 -1.94 14.57
N HIS A 99 17.60 -2.73 15.64
CA HIS A 99 16.97 -4.04 15.67
C HIS A 99 15.46 -3.88 15.90
N ILE A 100 14.66 -4.44 14.99
CA ILE A 100 13.21 -4.55 15.10
C ILE A 100 12.88 -6.03 15.20
N ASP A 101 12.23 -6.43 16.30
CA ASP A 101 11.80 -7.80 16.51
C ASP A 101 10.81 -8.24 15.42
N LEU A 102 10.91 -9.49 14.97
CA LEU A 102 10.06 -10.02 13.89
C LEU A 102 8.58 -9.91 14.23
N LYS A 103 8.20 -10.16 15.48
CA LYS A 103 6.80 -10.09 15.90
C LYS A 103 6.30 -8.65 15.90
N GLU A 104 7.11 -7.72 16.40
CA GLU A 104 6.79 -6.29 16.34
C GLU A 104 6.64 -5.81 14.90
N PHE A 105 7.55 -6.22 14.01
CA PHE A 105 7.48 -5.89 12.59
C PHE A 105 6.20 -6.43 11.95
N VAL A 106 5.87 -7.70 12.18
CA VAL A 106 4.67 -8.36 11.65
C VAL A 106 3.39 -7.67 12.16
N GLU A 107 3.31 -7.32 13.44
CA GLU A 107 2.15 -6.60 13.99
C GLU A 107 1.95 -5.24 13.33
N LYS A 108 3.03 -4.47 13.15
CA LYS A 108 2.96 -3.17 12.46
C LYS A 108 2.62 -3.31 10.98
N GLN A 109 3.22 -4.30 10.30
CA GLN A 109 2.97 -4.50 8.88
C GLN A 109 1.52 -4.90 8.62
N ARG A 110 0.93 -5.77 9.45
CA ARG A 110 -0.50 -6.10 9.33
C ARG A 110 -1.39 -4.88 9.46
N TRP A 111 -1.11 -4.02 10.43
CA TRP A 111 -1.84 -2.76 10.59
C TRP A 111 -1.67 -1.83 9.37
N ILE A 112 -0.49 -1.81 8.75
CA ILE A 112 -0.26 -1.08 7.49
C ILE A 112 -1.15 -1.64 6.38
N GLU A 113 -1.14 -2.96 6.11
CA GLU A 113 -1.97 -3.55 5.04
C GLU A 113 -3.46 -3.31 5.26
N GLU A 114 -3.94 -3.46 6.49
CA GLU A 114 -5.33 -3.16 6.87
C GLU A 114 -5.67 -1.68 6.60
N SER A 115 -4.80 -0.76 7.01
CA SER A 115 -5.02 0.69 6.83
C SER A 115 -4.99 1.10 5.35
N VAL A 116 -4.10 0.52 4.55
CA VAL A 116 -4.00 0.77 3.11
C VAL A 116 -5.27 0.26 2.41
N GLY A 117 -5.65 -0.99 2.65
CA GLY A 117 -6.84 -1.63 2.07
C GLY A 117 -8.15 -0.92 2.46
N GLU A 118 -8.38 -0.74 3.76
CA GLU A 118 -9.66 -0.25 4.27
C GLU A 118 -9.79 1.27 4.15
N GLU A 119 -8.82 2.05 4.61
CA GLU A 119 -8.96 3.51 4.71
C GLU A 119 -8.66 4.20 3.37
N SER A 120 -7.60 3.79 2.65
CA SER A 120 -7.17 4.48 1.43
C SER A 120 -8.00 4.08 0.21
N TYR A 121 -8.25 2.78 0.04
CA TYR A 121 -8.98 2.29 -1.13
C TYR A 121 -10.49 2.21 -0.89
N HIS A 122 -10.93 1.45 0.12
CA HIS A 122 -12.34 1.13 0.30
C HIS A 122 -13.18 2.31 0.83
N LYS A 123 -12.69 3.04 1.84
CA LYS A 123 -13.43 4.16 2.45
C LYS A 123 -13.21 5.50 1.77
N LEU A 124 -12.11 5.67 1.03
CA LEU A 124 -11.76 6.95 0.41
C LEU A 124 -11.88 6.92 -1.12
N LEU A 125 -10.99 6.20 -1.80
CA LEU A 125 -10.91 6.28 -3.28
C LEU A 125 -12.16 5.77 -3.98
N ILE A 126 -12.71 4.61 -3.59
CA ILE A 126 -13.91 4.05 -4.23
C ILE A 126 -15.12 5.00 -4.09
N PRO A 127 -15.47 5.51 -2.90
CA PRO A 127 -16.53 6.51 -2.75
C PRO A 127 -16.29 7.79 -3.55
N LEU A 128 -15.03 8.24 -3.65
CA LEU A 128 -14.70 9.43 -4.42
C LEU A 128 -14.97 9.26 -5.92
N LEU A 129 -14.93 8.05 -6.48
CA LEU A 129 -15.28 7.81 -7.89
C LEU A 129 -16.73 8.21 -8.20
N SER A 130 -17.66 7.91 -7.28
CA SER A 130 -19.07 8.28 -7.45
C SER A 130 -19.26 9.80 -7.49
N GLU A 131 -18.52 10.54 -6.66
CA GLU A 131 -18.53 12.01 -6.68
C GLU A 131 -17.85 12.55 -7.95
N ALA A 132 -16.83 11.88 -8.45
CA ALA A 132 -16.15 12.23 -9.69
C ALA A 132 -17.08 12.22 -10.91
N ILE A 133 -17.99 11.24 -10.97
CA ILE A 133 -18.98 11.13 -12.04
C ILE A 133 -19.95 12.32 -11.97
N LYS A 134 -20.46 12.64 -10.77
CA LYS A 134 -21.39 13.77 -10.56
C LYS A 134 -20.78 15.11 -10.96
N GLU A 135 -19.50 15.29 -10.68
CA GLU A 135 -18.73 16.49 -11.02
C GLU A 135 -18.18 16.48 -12.46
N ASN A 136 -18.54 15.48 -13.29
CA ASN A 136 -18.07 15.31 -14.68
C ASN A 136 -16.54 15.21 -14.82
N CYS A 137 -15.84 14.74 -13.78
CA CYS A 137 -14.41 14.41 -13.82
C CYS A 137 -14.13 13.11 -14.57
N LEU A 138 -15.12 12.20 -14.57
CA LEU A 138 -15.08 10.86 -15.14
C LEU A 138 -16.41 10.54 -15.81
N ASP A 139 -16.35 9.76 -16.88
CA ASP A 139 -17.52 9.04 -17.37
C ASP A 139 -17.75 7.75 -16.55
N GLU A 140 -18.99 7.25 -16.58
CA GLU A 140 -19.42 6.07 -15.83
C GLU A 140 -18.62 4.80 -16.18
N TYR A 141 -18.24 4.64 -17.46
CA TYR A 141 -17.48 3.48 -17.90
C TYR A 141 -16.07 3.48 -17.31
N SER A 142 -15.37 4.61 -17.42
CA SER A 142 -14.04 4.80 -16.82
C SER A 142 -14.09 4.61 -15.30
N ALA A 143 -15.11 5.13 -14.63
CA ALA A 143 -15.28 4.97 -13.18
C ALA A 143 -15.48 3.49 -12.79
N SER A 144 -16.30 2.74 -13.53
CA SER A 144 -16.53 1.31 -13.28
C SER A 144 -15.25 0.47 -13.47
N VAL A 145 -14.43 0.78 -14.48
CA VAL A 145 -13.15 0.10 -14.68
C VAL A 145 -12.19 0.36 -13.52
N ILE A 146 -12.09 1.62 -13.08
CA ILE A 146 -11.23 1.99 -11.95
C ILE A 146 -11.70 1.33 -10.66
N GLU A 147 -13.01 1.34 -10.39
CA GLU A 147 -13.60 0.68 -9.24
C GLU A 147 -13.28 -0.83 -9.23
N SER A 148 -13.35 -1.50 -10.37
CA SER A 148 -12.96 -2.92 -10.46
C SER A 148 -11.49 -3.16 -10.15
N ILE A 149 -10.59 -2.25 -10.55
CA ILE A 149 -9.15 -2.35 -10.24
C ILE A 149 -8.91 -2.14 -8.75
N LEU A 150 -9.50 -1.09 -8.16
CA LEU A 150 -9.35 -0.80 -6.74
C LEU A 150 -9.94 -1.90 -5.85
N ASN A 151 -11.09 -2.45 -6.20
CA ASN A 151 -11.67 -3.59 -5.48
C ASN A 151 -10.77 -4.84 -5.51
N LYS A 152 -10.09 -5.08 -6.64
CA LYS A 152 -9.11 -6.17 -6.71
C LYS A 152 -7.93 -5.93 -5.75
N ILE A 153 -7.42 -4.70 -5.72
CA ILE A 153 -6.34 -4.30 -4.81
C ILE A 153 -6.78 -4.49 -3.34
N VAL A 154 -7.98 -4.06 -2.95
CA VAL A 154 -8.50 -4.26 -1.58
C VAL A 154 -8.49 -5.73 -1.18
N VAL A 155 -8.96 -6.62 -2.06
CA VAL A 155 -8.95 -8.08 -1.81
C VAL A 155 -7.52 -8.61 -1.66
N ASP A 156 -6.57 -8.07 -2.42
CA ASP A 156 -5.17 -8.44 -2.32
C ASP A 156 -4.55 -7.95 -1.00
N GLU A 157 -4.88 -6.74 -0.54
CA GLU A 157 -4.42 -6.23 0.76
C GLU A 157 -4.94 -7.05 1.94
N GLU A 158 -6.20 -7.48 1.89
CA GLU A 158 -6.72 -8.42 2.89
C GLU A 158 -5.97 -9.75 2.87
N TRP A 159 -5.53 -10.21 1.70
CA TRP A 159 -4.72 -11.41 1.58
C TRP A 159 -3.29 -11.18 2.10
N HIS A 160 -2.68 -10.02 1.84
CA HIS A 160 -1.39 -9.60 2.39
C HIS A 160 -1.40 -9.65 3.92
N GLU A 161 -2.40 -9.03 4.55
CA GLU A 161 -2.56 -9.00 6.00
C GLU A 161 -2.63 -10.43 6.58
N LYS A 162 -3.44 -11.30 5.96
CA LYS A 162 -3.60 -12.71 6.35
C LYS A 162 -2.31 -13.51 6.17
N VAL A 163 -1.59 -13.36 5.05
CA VAL A 163 -0.37 -14.15 4.80
C VAL A 163 0.78 -13.69 5.71
N ILE A 164 0.90 -12.38 5.97
CA ILE A 164 1.87 -11.80 6.90
C ILE A 164 1.61 -12.30 8.33
N ALA A 165 0.34 -12.41 8.76
CA ALA A 165 -0.01 -12.98 10.05
C ALA A 165 0.49 -14.42 10.24
N THR A 166 0.64 -15.19 9.17
CA THR A 166 1.14 -16.57 9.26
C THR A 166 2.62 -16.65 9.65
N ILE A 167 3.40 -15.55 9.53
CA ILE A 167 4.82 -15.52 9.88
C ILE A 167 5.05 -15.88 11.35
N THR A 168 4.22 -15.33 12.25
CA THR A 168 4.31 -15.55 13.70
C THR A 168 3.28 -16.51 14.23
N SER A 169 2.32 -16.93 13.40
CA SER A 169 1.34 -17.96 13.76
C SER A 169 2.02 -19.32 13.90
N LYS A 170 1.73 -20.03 15.00
CA LYS A 170 2.13 -21.43 15.11
C LYS A 170 1.42 -22.22 14.00
N THR A 171 2.18 -22.90 13.16
CA THR A 171 1.65 -23.91 12.24
C THR A 171 0.90 -24.94 13.10
N ILE A 172 -0.40 -25.12 12.84
CA ILE A 172 -1.22 -26.16 13.47
C ILE A 172 -0.69 -27.53 13.04
#